data_AF-A0A523BMU5-F1
#
_entry.id   AF-A0A523BMU5-F1
#
_cell.length_a   1.000
_cell.length_b   1.000
_cell.length_c   1.000
_cell.angle_alpha   90.00
_cell.angle_beta   90.00
_cell.angle_gamma   90.00
#
_symmetry.space_group_name_H-M   'P 1'
#
loop_
_entity.id
_entity.type
_entity.pdbx_description
1 polymer ?
#
loop_
_entity_poly.entity_id
_entity_poly.type
_entity_poly.pdbx_seq_one_letter_code
_entity_poly.pdbx_strand_id
1 'polypeptide(L)'
;MDELRDAMILDSEGLIYGYVEGIRIEDEKVSLAAYTVFRVNEPAIDVEKLRSQLAKRVSLKGNEPLEVLVSIARRENIDVPYKITEKEVRWIKGFVPLEEVRLIDAKRISVDDMDTTLRVILLSKPREALFRGMPVQSSSPTYRIEQVLNKLVLSSLRGILGICKEIVVGPGELGFRVYRVKSMRKVVNWIAFTAHVKRLGLRDA
;
A
#
# COMPACT_ATOMS: atom_id res chain seq x y z
N MET A 1 -12.84 6.94 11.59
CA MET A 1 -12.36 5.56 11.38
C MET A 1 -11.61 5.37 10.06
N ASP A 2 -11.77 6.24 9.06
CA ASP A 2 -11.16 6.13 7.73
C ASP A 2 -9.65 6.45 7.64
N GLU A 3 -9.05 6.98 8.72
CA GLU A 3 -7.70 7.58 8.65
C GLU A 3 -6.58 6.55 8.44
N LEU A 4 -6.76 5.33 8.95
CA LEU A 4 -5.80 4.23 8.80
C LEU A 4 -6.13 3.30 7.64
N ARG A 5 -7.28 3.47 6.98
CA ARG A 5 -7.70 2.56 5.91
C ARG A 5 -6.70 2.59 4.75
N ASP A 6 -6.41 1.40 4.22
CA ASP A 6 -5.44 1.13 3.18
C ASP A 6 -4.01 1.62 3.52
N ALA A 7 -3.71 1.90 4.80
CA ALA A 7 -2.35 2.22 5.22
C ALA A 7 -1.44 1.00 5.05
N MET A 8 -0.23 1.23 4.57
CA MET A 8 0.76 0.18 4.30
C MET A 8 1.38 -0.30 5.62
N ILE A 9 1.28 -1.60 5.88
CA ILE A 9 1.85 -2.25 7.07
C ILE A 9 3.21 -2.82 6.71
N LEU A 10 4.25 -2.33 7.38
CA LEU A 10 5.64 -2.74 7.19
C LEU A 10 6.15 -3.41 8.46
N ASP A 11 6.81 -4.55 8.31
CA ASP A 11 7.42 -5.25 9.44
C ASP A 11 8.77 -4.63 9.87
N SER A 12 9.38 -5.15 10.94
CA SER A 12 10.65 -4.63 11.43
C SER A 12 11.82 -4.80 10.45
N GLU A 13 11.72 -5.69 9.47
CA GLU A 13 12.72 -5.92 8.42
C GLU A 13 12.47 -5.04 7.18
N GLY A 14 11.46 -4.17 7.22
CA GLY A 14 11.09 -3.29 6.12
C GLY A 14 10.31 -3.99 4.99
N LEU A 15 9.73 -5.16 5.26
CA LEU A 15 8.90 -5.90 4.31
C LEU A 15 7.42 -5.52 4.45
N ILE A 16 6.70 -5.46 3.32
CA ILE A 16 5.26 -5.18 3.31
C ILE A 16 4.51 -6.44 3.77
N TYR A 17 3.89 -6.36 4.94
CA TYR A 17 3.00 -7.40 5.46
C TYR A 17 1.63 -7.37 4.77
N GLY A 18 1.13 -6.17 4.47
CA GLY A 18 -0.16 -5.94 3.83
C GLY A 18 -0.64 -4.50 4.01
N TYR A 19 -1.96 -4.31 3.95
CA TYR A 19 -2.63 -3.02 4.11
C TYR A 19 -3.73 -3.13 5.17
N VAL A 20 -4.10 -2.02 5.80
CA VAL A 20 -5.14 -2.02 6.83
C VAL A 20 -6.53 -2.07 6.19
N GLU A 21 -7.31 -3.11 6.49
CA GLU A 21 -8.74 -3.17 6.12
C GLU A 21 -9.58 -2.41 7.15
N GLY A 22 -9.24 -2.54 8.44
CA GLY A 22 -9.96 -1.91 9.53
C GLY A 22 -9.44 -2.33 10.90
N ILE A 23 -10.19 -1.96 11.94
CA ILE A 23 -9.89 -2.29 13.33
C ILE A 23 -10.88 -3.35 13.81
N ARG A 24 -10.38 -4.37 14.51
CA ARG A 24 -11.18 -5.36 15.24
C ARG A 24 -10.99 -5.21 16.73
N ILE A 25 -12.08 -5.37 17.47
CA ILE A 25 -12.11 -5.32 18.93
C ILE A 25 -12.80 -6.60 19.39
N GLU A 26 -12.05 -7.48 20.04
CA GLU A 26 -12.50 -8.76 20.59
C GLU A 26 -11.88 -8.94 21.98
N ASP A 27 -12.67 -9.32 22.99
CA ASP A 27 -12.21 -9.56 24.37
C ASP A 27 -11.29 -8.46 24.94
N GLU A 28 -11.69 -7.19 24.80
CA GLU A 28 -10.92 -5.98 25.19
C GLU A 28 -9.58 -5.80 24.47
N LYS A 29 -9.24 -6.65 23.49
CA LYS A 29 -8.03 -6.53 22.67
C LYS A 29 -8.35 -5.86 21.34
N VAL A 30 -7.58 -4.81 21.03
CA VAL A 30 -7.70 -4.07 19.78
C VAL A 30 -6.61 -4.54 18.80
N SER A 31 -7.03 -4.90 17.59
CA SER A 31 -6.14 -5.38 16.52
C SER A 31 -6.45 -4.73 15.18
N LEU A 32 -5.42 -4.54 14.35
CA LEU A 32 -5.57 -4.14 12.95
C LEU A 32 -5.79 -5.37 12.08
N ALA A 33 -6.84 -5.36 11.25
CA ALA A 33 -7.04 -6.36 10.22
C ALA A 33 -6.16 -6.03 9.02
N ALA A 34 -5.17 -6.87 8.73
CA ALA A 34 -4.28 -6.73 7.59
C ALA A 34 -4.82 -7.54 6.40
N TYR A 35 -5.02 -6.89 5.26
CA TYR A 35 -5.35 -7.54 4.00
C TYR A 35 -4.20 -7.48 2.99
N THR A 36 -4.23 -8.40 2.05
CA THR A 36 -3.39 -8.38 0.85
C THR A 36 -4.29 -8.56 -0.38
N VAL A 37 -3.82 -8.10 -1.54
CA VAL A 37 -4.54 -8.25 -2.80
C VAL A 37 -3.91 -9.38 -3.60
N PHE A 38 -4.72 -10.30 -4.10
CA PHE A 38 -4.29 -11.32 -5.04
C PHE A 38 -5.07 -11.20 -6.34
N ARG A 39 -4.41 -11.48 -7.46
CA ARG A 39 -5.06 -11.62 -8.76
C ARG A 39 -5.44 -13.08 -8.95
N VAL A 40 -6.74 -13.32 -9.12
CA VAL A 40 -7.28 -14.66 -9.35
C VAL A 40 -7.87 -14.70 -10.74
N ASN A 41 -7.56 -15.77 -11.47
CA ASN A 41 -8.18 -16.06 -12.75
C ASN A 41 -9.54 -16.69 -12.51
N GLU A 42 -10.61 -15.99 -12.86
CA GLU A 42 -11.98 -16.48 -12.72
C GLU A 42 -12.64 -16.57 -14.11
N PRO A 43 -13.38 -17.65 -14.43
CA PRO A 43 -14.19 -17.69 -15.65
C PRO A 43 -15.33 -16.68 -15.53
N ALA A 44 -15.27 -15.62 -16.33
CA ALA A 44 -16.32 -14.61 -16.43
C ALA A 44 -17.02 -14.71 -17.79
N ILE A 45 -18.27 -14.25 -17.85
CA ILE A 45 -19.03 -14.26 -19.10
C ILE A 45 -18.40 -13.28 -20.09
N ASP A 46 -18.16 -13.76 -21.31
CA ASP A 46 -17.71 -12.91 -22.41
C ASP A 46 -18.89 -12.12 -22.98
N VAL A 47 -19.15 -10.96 -22.38
CA VAL A 47 -20.31 -10.12 -22.70
C VAL A 47 -20.31 -9.68 -24.17
N GLU A 48 -19.15 -9.36 -24.74
CA GLU A 48 -19.03 -8.92 -26.13
C GLU A 48 -19.39 -10.06 -27.09
N LYS A 49 -18.81 -11.25 -26.85
CA LYS A 49 -19.10 -12.43 -27.66
C LYS A 49 -20.55 -12.87 -27.52
N LEU A 50 -21.09 -12.86 -26.30
CA LEU A 50 -22.50 -13.17 -26.02
C LEU A 50 -23.44 -12.22 -26.76
N ARG A 51 -23.19 -10.90 -26.70
CA ARG A 51 -23.96 -9.89 -27.45
C ARG A 51 -23.90 -10.14 -28.95
N SER A 52 -22.72 -10.45 -29.49
CA SER A 52 -22.56 -10.74 -30.92
C SER A 52 -23.33 -11.99 -31.37
N GLN A 53 -23.41 -13.02 -30.51
CA GLN A 53 -24.15 -14.25 -30.79
C GLN A 53 -25.66 -14.02 -30.72
N LEU A 54 -26.12 -13.26 -29.72
CA LEU A 54 -27.52 -12.91 -29.53
C LEU A 54 -28.03 -12.00 -30.66
N ALA A 55 -27.25 -10.99 -31.06
CA ALA A 55 -27.61 -10.05 -32.13
C ALA A 55 -27.87 -10.73 -33.49
N LYS A 56 -27.31 -11.92 -33.73
CA LYS A 56 -27.56 -12.71 -34.96
C LYS A 56 -28.94 -13.36 -34.99
N ARG A 57 -29.60 -13.51 -33.84
CA ARG A 57 -30.88 -14.23 -33.72
C ARG A 57 -32.00 -13.38 -33.16
N VAL A 58 -31.67 -12.37 -32.36
CA VAL A 58 -32.62 -11.53 -31.64
C VAL A 58 -32.24 -10.06 -31.81
N SER A 59 -33.24 -9.19 -31.97
CA SER A 59 -33.04 -7.75 -31.98
C SER A 59 -32.75 -7.25 -30.57
N LEU A 60 -31.55 -6.69 -30.36
CA LEU A 60 -31.11 -6.08 -29.12
C LEU A 60 -31.14 -4.54 -29.24
N LYS A 61 -31.51 -3.86 -28.16
CA LYS A 61 -31.42 -2.41 -27.98
C LYS A 61 -30.00 -1.92 -27.71
N GLY A 62 -29.08 -2.81 -27.34
CA GLY A 62 -27.65 -2.53 -27.22
C GLY A 62 -27.19 -2.12 -25.81
N ASN A 63 -28.10 -1.83 -24.88
CA ASN A 63 -27.79 -1.43 -23.50
C ASN A 63 -28.34 -2.40 -22.45
N GLU A 64 -28.71 -3.62 -22.83
CA GLU A 64 -29.28 -4.60 -21.92
C GLU A 64 -28.28 -4.98 -20.81
N PRO A 65 -28.74 -5.10 -19.55
CA PRO A 65 -27.94 -5.66 -18.46
C PRO A 65 -27.50 -7.10 -18.75
N LEU A 66 -26.42 -7.54 -18.11
CA LEU A 66 -25.86 -8.89 -18.30
C LEU A 66 -26.88 -9.98 -17.97
N GLU A 67 -27.66 -9.81 -16.91
CA GLU A 67 -28.67 -10.77 -16.47
C GLU A 67 -29.75 -11.00 -17.54
N VAL A 68 -30.12 -9.92 -18.25
CA VAL A 68 -31.11 -9.97 -19.35
C VAL A 68 -30.52 -10.71 -20.54
N LEU A 69 -29.27 -10.42 -20.91
CA LEU A 69 -28.58 -11.12 -22.00
C LEU A 69 -28.46 -12.63 -21.74
N VAL A 70 -28.09 -13.02 -20.52
CA VAL A 70 -28.01 -14.42 -20.11
C VAL A 70 -29.39 -15.10 -20.15
N SER A 71 -30.43 -14.39 -19.73
CA SER A 71 -31.80 -14.90 -19.77
C SER A 71 -32.29 -15.14 -21.19
N ILE A 72 -32.01 -14.21 -22.12
CA ILE A 72 -32.31 -14.39 -23.54
C ILE A 72 -31.51 -15.56 -24.10
N ALA A 73 -30.22 -15.66 -23.80
CA ALA A 73 -29.39 -16.77 -24.27
C ALA A 73 -29.93 -18.14 -23.86
N ARG A 74 -30.36 -18.28 -22.60
CA ARG A 74 -31.00 -19.51 -22.12
C ARG A 74 -32.32 -19.79 -22.83
N ARG A 75 -33.15 -18.77 -23.04
CA ARG A 75 -34.43 -18.92 -23.76
C ARG A 75 -34.24 -19.36 -25.19
N GLU A 76 -33.24 -18.81 -25.87
CA GLU A 76 -32.90 -19.10 -27.26
C GLU A 76 -31.95 -20.31 -27.42
N ASN A 77 -31.69 -21.03 -26.33
CA ASN A 77 -30.79 -22.19 -26.27
C ASN A 77 -29.40 -21.91 -26.89
N ILE A 78 -28.85 -20.73 -26.62
CA ILE A 78 -27.51 -20.31 -27.00
C ILE A 78 -26.57 -20.57 -25.82
N ASP A 79 -25.44 -21.25 -26.11
CA ASP A 79 -24.40 -21.46 -25.13
C ASP A 79 -23.76 -20.13 -24.70
N VAL A 80 -23.60 -19.93 -23.39
CA VAL A 80 -23.08 -18.68 -22.84
C VAL A 80 -21.55 -18.72 -22.92
N PRO A 81 -20.90 -17.85 -23.70
CA PRO A 81 -19.46 -17.87 -23.83
C PRO A 81 -18.79 -17.34 -22.56
N TYR A 82 -17.72 -18.00 -22.14
CA TYR A 82 -16.88 -17.58 -21.01
C TYR A 82 -15.48 -17.20 -21.49
N LYS A 83 -14.85 -16.27 -20.77
CA LYS A 83 -13.44 -15.91 -20.88
C LYS A 83 -12.79 -15.92 -19.50
N ILE A 84 -11.51 -16.24 -19.44
CA ILE A 84 -10.74 -16.09 -18.20
C ILE A 84 -10.49 -14.60 -17.99
N THR A 85 -10.87 -14.08 -16.83
CA THR A 85 -10.59 -12.70 -16.44
C THR A 85 -9.80 -12.67 -15.15
N GLU A 86 -8.88 -11.70 -15.03
CA GLU A 86 -8.19 -11.43 -13.78
C GLU A 86 -9.07 -10.56 -12.90
N LYS A 87 -9.32 -11.03 -11.67
CA LYS A 87 -10.03 -10.28 -10.64
C LYS A 87 -9.12 -10.09 -9.44
N GLU A 88 -9.03 -8.86 -8.97
CA GLU A 88 -8.33 -8.53 -7.72
C GLU A 88 -9.24 -8.82 -6.52
N VAL A 89 -8.79 -9.70 -5.64
CA VAL A 89 -9.51 -10.11 -4.42
C VAL A 89 -8.71 -9.66 -3.20
N ARG A 90 -9.38 -8.96 -2.28
CA ARG A 90 -8.82 -8.63 -0.96
C ARG A 90 -8.98 -9.82 -0.03
N TRP A 91 -7.89 -10.33 0.50
CA TRP A 91 -7.86 -11.42 1.46
C TRP A 91 -7.29 -10.96 2.80
N ILE A 92 -7.98 -11.25 3.90
CA ILE A 92 -7.47 -10.94 5.25
C ILE A 92 -6.34 -11.92 5.59
N LYS A 93 -5.12 -11.40 5.64
CA LYS A 93 -3.91 -12.17 5.93
C LYS A 93 -3.79 -12.49 7.41
N GLY A 94 -4.23 -11.58 8.28
CA GLY A 94 -4.18 -11.78 9.72
C GLY A 94 -4.50 -10.52 10.51
N PHE A 95 -4.50 -10.67 11.84
CA PHE A 95 -4.73 -9.59 12.78
C PHE A 95 -3.43 -9.20 13.49
N VAL A 96 -3.15 -7.90 13.54
CA VAL A 96 -1.95 -7.32 14.16
C VAL A 96 -2.37 -6.60 15.44
N PRO A 97 -1.97 -7.08 16.63
CA PRO A 97 -2.25 -6.38 17.88
C PRO A 97 -1.65 -4.97 17.88
N LEU A 98 -2.34 -3.99 18.48
CA LEU A 98 -1.82 -2.62 18.56
C LEU A 98 -0.49 -2.52 19.33
N GLU A 99 -0.24 -3.43 20.27
CA GLU A 99 1.02 -3.53 21.02
C GLU A 99 2.23 -3.76 20.11
N GLU A 100 2.03 -4.37 18.93
CA GLU A 100 3.11 -4.61 17.98
C GLU A 100 3.38 -3.40 17.08
N VAL A 101 2.49 -2.41 17.06
CA VAL A 101 2.63 -1.20 16.25
C VAL A 101 3.67 -0.30 16.92
N ARG A 102 4.81 -0.14 16.25
CA ARG A 102 5.89 0.72 16.71
C ARG A 102 5.64 2.18 16.37
N LEU A 103 5.13 2.44 15.17
CA LEU A 103 4.93 3.80 14.67
C LEU A 103 3.83 3.82 13.61
N ILE A 104 3.02 4.88 13.65
CA ILE A 104 2.06 5.23 12.61
C ILE A 104 2.45 6.62 12.11
N ASP A 105 2.62 6.79 10.80
CA ASP A 105 2.88 8.10 10.21
C ASP A 105 2.16 8.24 8.88
N ALA A 106 1.71 9.45 8.59
CA ALA A 106 1.02 9.81 7.37
C ALA A 106 1.62 11.11 6.84
N LYS A 107 2.18 11.06 5.62
CA LYS A 107 2.74 12.24 4.96
C LYS A 107 2.29 12.30 3.52
N ARG A 108 2.00 13.51 3.06
CA ARG A 108 1.91 13.78 1.63
C ARG A 108 3.31 13.70 1.05
N ILE A 109 3.44 12.85 0.02
CA ILE A 109 4.65 12.66 -0.76
C ILE A 109 4.41 13.12 -2.21
N SER A 110 5.34 13.87 -2.79
CA SER A 110 5.33 14.36 -4.16
C SER A 110 6.50 13.68 -4.85
N VAL A 111 6.21 12.83 -5.82
CA VAL A 111 7.19 12.01 -6.53
C VAL A 111 6.94 12.23 -8.01
N ASP A 112 7.95 12.74 -8.72
CA ASP A 112 7.89 12.92 -10.17
C ASP A 112 6.60 13.68 -10.61
N ASP A 113 6.30 14.79 -9.90
CA ASP A 113 5.11 15.66 -10.06
C ASP A 113 3.74 15.06 -9.69
N MET A 114 3.70 13.87 -9.10
CA MET A 114 2.47 13.30 -8.53
C MET A 114 2.43 13.45 -7.00
N ASP A 115 1.40 14.14 -6.50
CA ASP A 115 1.09 14.25 -5.08
C ASP A 115 0.24 13.06 -4.60
N THR A 116 0.79 12.24 -3.71
CA THR A 116 0.07 11.15 -3.05
C THR A 116 0.16 11.25 -1.53
N THR A 117 -0.85 10.76 -0.81
CA THR A 117 -0.79 10.69 0.66
C THR A 117 -0.36 9.29 1.05
N LEU A 118 0.85 9.17 1.59
CA LEU A 118 1.38 7.89 2.02
C LEU A 118 1.15 7.72 3.52
N ARG A 119 0.54 6.59 3.90
CA ARG A 119 0.27 6.20 5.28
C ARG A 119 1.01 4.90 5.56
N VAL A 120 1.81 4.87 6.63
CA VAL A 120 2.55 3.68 7.05
C VAL A 120 2.22 3.31 8.49
N ILE A 121 2.24 2.01 8.73
CA ILE A 121 2.26 1.40 10.06
C ILE A 121 3.51 0.54 10.11
N LEU A 122 4.45 0.91 10.97
CA LEU A 122 5.68 0.15 11.20
C LEU A 122 5.47 -0.78 12.40
N LEU A 123 5.74 -2.07 12.22
CA LEU A 123 5.68 -3.06 13.27
C LEU A 123 7.02 -3.19 13.99
N SER A 124 6.94 -3.60 15.26
CA SER A 124 8.11 -3.97 16.08
C SER A 124 8.61 -5.39 15.79
N LYS A 125 7.77 -6.25 15.22
CA LYS A 125 8.08 -7.66 14.93
C LYS A 125 8.27 -7.92 13.43
N PRO A 126 9.10 -8.91 13.04
CA PRO A 126 9.38 -9.26 11.65
C PRO A 126 8.32 -10.20 11.05
N ARG A 127 7.04 -9.80 11.12
CA ARG A 127 5.90 -10.67 10.76
C ARG A 127 5.96 -11.18 9.32
N GLU A 128 6.33 -10.33 8.37
CA GLU A 128 6.36 -10.72 6.97
C GLU A 128 7.56 -11.60 6.66
N ALA A 129 8.72 -11.28 7.23
CA ALA A 129 9.89 -12.13 7.14
C ALA A 129 9.58 -13.55 7.66
N LEU A 130 8.97 -13.66 8.84
CA LEU A 130 8.56 -14.94 9.42
C LEU A 130 7.54 -15.68 8.55
N PHE A 131 6.53 -14.96 8.02
CA PHE A 131 5.54 -15.54 7.12
C PHE A 131 6.18 -16.14 5.85
N ARG A 132 7.25 -15.51 5.34
CA ARG A 132 8.01 -15.99 4.17
C ARG A 132 9.09 -17.02 4.50
N GLY A 133 9.34 -17.31 5.78
CA GLY A 133 10.47 -18.14 6.20
C GLY A 133 11.84 -17.49 5.93
N MET A 134 11.90 -16.15 5.90
CA MET A 134 13.15 -15.40 5.72
C MET A 134 13.92 -15.30 7.06
N PRO A 135 15.25 -15.33 7.03
CA PRO A 135 16.06 -15.11 8.22
C PRO A 135 15.87 -13.66 8.71
N VAL A 136 15.59 -13.50 10.01
CA VAL A 136 15.55 -12.20 10.68
C VAL A 136 16.97 -11.71 10.87
N GLN A 137 17.27 -10.51 10.40
CA GLN A 137 18.64 -10.01 10.41
C GLN A 137 18.97 -9.41 11.78
N SER A 138 20.04 -9.92 12.40
CA SER A 138 20.53 -9.42 13.69
C SER A 138 21.43 -8.18 13.58
N SER A 139 21.91 -7.85 12.37
CA SER A 139 22.82 -6.74 12.10
C SER A 139 22.32 -5.90 10.92
N SER A 140 22.81 -4.66 10.81
CA SER A 140 22.48 -3.76 9.70
C SER A 140 22.81 -4.42 8.36
N PRO A 141 21.83 -4.70 7.49
CA PRO A 141 22.07 -5.23 6.16
C PRO A 141 23.01 -4.35 5.35
N THR A 142 23.94 -4.99 4.66
CA THR A 142 24.65 -4.36 3.53
C THR A 142 23.73 -4.40 2.32
N TYR A 143 23.12 -3.27 1.99
CA TYR A 143 22.30 -3.16 0.79
C TYR A 143 23.15 -2.85 -0.43
N ARG A 144 22.79 -3.47 -1.57
CA ARG A 144 23.26 -3.01 -2.88
C ARG A 144 22.56 -1.73 -3.28
N ILE A 145 23.18 -0.96 -4.18
CA ILE A 145 22.67 0.33 -4.64
C ILE A 145 21.24 0.21 -5.20
N GLU A 146 21.01 -0.82 -6.01
CA GLU A 146 19.73 -1.09 -6.67
C GLU A 146 18.64 -1.49 -5.66
N GLN A 147 19.05 -1.96 -4.48
CA GLN A 147 18.13 -2.33 -3.41
C GLN A 147 17.71 -1.15 -2.54
N VAL A 148 18.26 0.06 -2.73
CA VAL A 148 17.89 1.23 -1.93
C VAL A 148 17.28 2.34 -2.78
N LEU A 149 17.72 2.49 -4.02
CA LEU A 149 17.19 3.51 -4.93
C LEU A 149 15.67 3.38 -5.14
N ASN A 150 15.00 4.53 -5.20
CA ASN A 150 13.55 4.69 -5.32
C ASN A 150 12.70 4.06 -4.21
N LYS A 151 13.32 3.62 -3.11
CA LYS A 151 12.57 3.07 -1.97
C LYS A 151 12.16 4.15 -0.98
N LEU A 152 11.02 3.90 -0.33
CA LEU A 152 10.56 4.66 0.82
C LEU A 152 11.53 4.46 1.99
N VAL A 153 11.99 5.57 2.56
CA VAL A 153 12.87 5.58 3.72
C VAL A 153 12.07 5.97 4.95
N LEU A 154 12.09 5.08 5.95
CA LEU A 154 11.43 5.26 7.23
C LEU A 154 12.46 5.33 8.35
N SER A 155 12.23 6.25 9.28
CA SER A 155 12.87 6.24 10.58
C SER A 155 11.94 5.59 11.58
N SER A 156 12.47 4.68 12.38
CA SER A 156 11.75 4.08 13.51
C SER A 156 11.31 5.09 14.58
N LEU A 157 11.84 6.32 14.54
CA LEU A 157 11.52 7.41 15.48
C LEU A 157 10.82 8.60 14.82
N ARG A 158 11.18 8.93 13.57
CA ARG A 158 10.70 10.15 12.87
C ARG A 158 9.67 9.86 11.78
N GLY A 159 9.31 8.59 11.60
CA GLY A 159 8.39 8.13 10.56
C GLY A 159 8.94 8.29 9.16
N ILE A 160 8.09 8.66 8.20
CA ILE A 160 8.43 8.79 6.79
C ILE A 160 9.44 9.91 6.58
N LEU A 161 10.63 9.58 6.07
CA LEU A 161 11.65 10.56 5.72
C LEU A 161 11.52 11.05 4.28
N GLY A 162 11.11 10.16 3.37
CA GLY A 162 10.96 10.44 1.94
C GLY A 162 11.40 9.26 1.08
N ILE A 163 11.84 9.53 -0.14
CA ILE A 163 12.31 8.51 -1.09
C ILE A 163 13.82 8.67 -1.30
N CYS A 164 14.56 7.57 -1.25
CA CYS A 164 15.97 7.57 -1.61
C CYS A 164 16.12 7.70 -3.13
N LYS A 165 16.75 8.77 -3.62
CA LYS A 165 17.02 8.93 -5.07
C LYS A 165 18.51 8.85 -5.42
N GLU A 166 19.39 9.06 -4.45
CA GLU A 166 20.84 9.03 -4.69
C GLU A 166 21.58 8.42 -3.51
N ILE A 167 22.76 7.90 -3.81
CA ILE A 167 23.74 7.49 -2.81
C ILE A 167 24.80 8.57 -2.76
N VAL A 168 25.15 8.99 -1.55
CA VAL A 168 26.19 9.97 -1.30
C VAL A 168 27.36 9.27 -0.62
N VAL A 169 28.58 9.65 -0.99
CA VAL A 169 29.80 9.10 -0.40
C VAL A 169 30.44 10.20 0.45
N GLY A 170 30.60 9.94 1.74
CA GLY A 170 31.35 10.78 2.66
C GLY A 170 32.68 10.13 3.04
N PRO A 171 33.56 10.83 3.78
CA PRO A 171 34.80 10.24 4.29
C PRO A 171 34.51 9.02 5.17
N GLY A 172 34.81 7.81 4.68
CA GLY A 172 34.63 6.55 5.40
C GLY A 172 33.21 6.00 5.46
N GLU A 173 32.21 6.69 4.91
CA GLU A 173 30.79 6.30 5.04
C GLU A 173 29.99 6.46 3.75
N LEU A 174 29.01 5.58 3.57
CA LEU A 174 27.96 5.73 2.56
C LEU A 174 26.72 6.33 3.22
N GLY A 175 26.14 7.32 2.58
CA GLY A 175 24.86 7.91 2.96
C GLY A 175 23.83 7.79 1.84
N PHE A 176 22.58 8.07 2.19
CA PHE A 176 21.47 8.12 1.24
C PHE A 176 20.95 9.55 1.16
N ARG A 177 20.78 10.08 -0.05
CA ARG A 177 20.03 11.32 -0.25
C ARG A 177 18.55 11.00 -0.34
N VAL A 178 17.87 11.33 0.74
CA VAL A 178 16.43 11.17 0.86
C VAL A 178 15.76 12.47 0.45
N TYR A 179 15.04 12.43 -0.67
CA TYR A 179 14.28 13.57 -1.12
C TYR A 179 13.02 13.69 -0.29
N ARG A 180 13.01 14.73 0.54
CA ARG A 180 11.84 15.16 1.29
C ARG A 180 10.80 15.70 0.35
N VAL A 181 9.57 15.38 0.67
CA VAL A 181 8.45 15.86 -0.10
C VAL A 181 8.18 17.30 0.31
N LYS A 182 8.01 18.17 -0.68
CA LYS A 182 7.45 19.50 -0.49
C LYS A 182 6.01 19.35 0.01
N SER A 183 5.80 19.53 1.32
CA SER A 183 4.49 19.96 1.81
C SER A 183 4.18 21.30 1.16
N MET A 184 3.15 21.39 0.33
CA MET A 184 2.71 22.65 -0.30
C MET A 184 2.13 23.66 0.69
N ARG A 185 2.22 23.44 2.01
CA ARG A 185 2.19 24.56 2.95
C ARG A 185 3.61 25.13 3.04
N LYS A 186 3.87 26.20 2.27
CA LYS A 186 4.92 27.20 2.55
C LYS A 186 4.61 27.90 3.88
N VAL A 187 4.50 27.15 4.96
CA VAL A 187 4.30 27.67 6.30
C VAL A 187 5.43 27.07 7.10
N VAL A 188 6.35 27.92 7.52
CA VAL A 188 7.37 27.53 8.49
C VAL A 188 6.62 27.00 9.70
N ASN A 189 6.82 25.72 10.02
CA ASN A 189 6.34 25.18 11.28
C ASN A 189 7.22 25.78 12.38
N TRP A 190 6.79 26.94 12.89
CA TRP A 190 7.52 27.74 13.86
C TRP A 190 7.86 26.95 15.13
N ILE A 191 7.01 25.99 15.53
CA ILE A 191 7.26 25.15 16.70
C ILE A 191 8.42 24.18 16.43
N ALA A 192 8.43 23.52 15.28
CA ALA A 192 9.51 22.62 14.90
C ALA A 192 10.84 23.35 14.64
N PHE A 193 10.78 24.55 14.04
CA PHE A 193 11.93 25.41 13.80
C PHE A 193 12.53 25.92 15.12
N THR A 194 11.73 26.52 16.00
CA THR A 194 12.20 27.02 17.30
C THR A 194 12.75 25.89 18.17
N ALA A 195 12.13 24.71 18.16
CA ALA A 195 12.64 23.55 18.88
C ALA A 195 13.97 23.02 18.32
N HIS A 196 14.25 23.23 17.04
CA HIS A 196 15.51 22.87 16.39
C HIS A 196 16.60 23.91 16.68
N VAL A 197 16.28 25.20 16.55
CA VAL A 197 17.17 26.33 16.87
C VAL A 197 17.60 26.29 18.34
N LYS A 198 16.67 26.03 19.27
CA LYS A 198 16.97 25.83 20.70
C LYS A 198 17.91 24.65 20.94
N ARG A 199 17.78 23.57 20.15
CA ARG A 199 18.66 22.39 20.23
C ARG A 199 20.06 22.65 19.72
N LEU A 200 20.21 23.59 18.79
CA LEU A 200 21.49 24.06 18.27
C LEU A 200 22.17 25.11 19.18
N GLY A 201 21.60 25.41 20.35
CA GLY A 201 22.19 26.32 21.33
C GLY A 201 22.01 27.81 21.02
N LEU A 202 21.27 28.15 19.97
CA LEU A 202 20.89 29.53 19.65
C LEU A 202 19.73 29.92 20.56
N ARG A 203 20.06 30.44 21.73
CA ARG A 203 19.12 31.10 22.64
C ARG A 203 19.00 32.54 22.16
N ASP A 204 17.80 32.93 21.75
CA ASP A 204 17.38 34.28 21.34
C ASP A 204 17.58 34.62 19.84
N ALA A 205 16.63 34.17 19.03
CA ALA A 205 16.16 34.80 17.79
C ALA A 205 14.71 34.39 17.49
#